data_AF-A0A2S9YKR9-F1
#
_entry.id   AF-A0A2S9YKR9-F1
#
_cell.length_a   1.000
_cell.length_b   1.000
_cell.length_c   1.000
_cell.angle_alpha   90.00
_cell.angle_beta   90.00
_cell.angle_gamma   90.00
#
_symmetry.space_group_name_H-M   'P 1'
#
loop_
_entity.id
_entity.type
_entity.pdbx_description
1 polymer ?
#
loop_
_entity_poly.entity_id
_entity_poly.type
_entity_poly.pdbx_seq_one_letter_code
_entity_poly.pdbx_strand_id
1 'polypeptide(L)'
;MPASLPREDRLRLMKFVCSFAWADLEVQDAERDFVGAMIETLKLEDDRKLIEGWLRHPPPPEEVDPTDVPREHREMFLDAVRRLVAADDRIDPQEAETLALFEQLLV
;
A
#
# COMPACT_ATOMS: atom_id res chain seq x y z
N MET A 1 9.14 -5.02 13.38
CA MET A 1 8.75 -3.65 13.82
C MET A 1 8.89 -2.72 12.61
N PRO A 2 7.80 -2.17 12.07
CA PRO A 2 7.79 -1.34 10.85
C PRO A 2 8.72 -0.10 10.88
N ALA A 3 9.12 0.33 12.08
CA ALA A 3 9.94 1.50 12.32
C ALA A 3 11.43 1.35 11.94
N SER A 4 11.89 0.16 11.52
CA SER A 4 13.29 -0.06 11.13
C SER A 4 13.57 0.20 9.66
N LEU A 5 12.54 0.50 8.85
CA LEU A 5 12.68 0.82 7.44
C LEU A 5 13.14 2.27 7.23
N PRO A 6 14.04 2.53 6.26
CA PRO A 6 14.32 3.88 5.79
C PRO A 6 13.03 4.63 5.44
N ARG A 7 13.05 5.96 5.53
CA ARG A 7 11.88 6.77 5.17
C ARG A 7 11.42 6.49 3.73
N GLU A 8 12.37 6.27 2.82
CA GLU A 8 12.11 5.97 1.41
C GLU A 8 11.35 4.65 1.23
N ASP A 9 11.75 3.58 1.92
CA ASP A 9 11.01 2.30 1.89
C ASP A 9 9.62 2.41 2.50
N ARG A 10 9.47 3.19 3.58
CA ARG A 10 8.14 3.44 4.18
C ARG A 10 7.23 4.20 3.21
N LEU A 11 7.75 5.20 2.50
CA LEU A 11 6.99 5.92 1.47
C LEU A 11 6.66 5.03 0.28
N ARG A 12 7.60 4.19 -0.14
CA ARG A 12 7.39 3.21 -1.21
C ARG A 12 6.26 2.25 -0.83
N LEU A 13 6.24 1.75 0.40
CA LEU A 13 5.14 0.94 0.93
C LEU A 13 3.79 1.67 0.82
N MET A 14 3.71 2.92 1.28
CA MET A 14 2.48 3.71 1.17
C MET A 14 2.05 3.93 -0.27
N LYS A 15 3.00 4.10 -1.19
CA LYS A 15 2.74 4.28 -2.62
C LYS A 15 2.16 3.01 -3.24
N PHE A 16 2.68 1.84 -2.86
CA PHE A 16 2.10 0.55 -3.23
C PHE A 16 0.67 0.43 -2.73
N VAL A 17 0.47 0.60 -1.42
CA VAL A 17 -0.86 0.49 -0.80
C VAL A 17 -1.86 1.41 -1.49
N CYS A 18 -1.50 2.68 -1.76
CA CYS A 18 -2.37 3.57 -2.51
C CYS A 18 -2.63 3.09 -3.95
N SER A 19 -1.63 2.51 -4.63
CA SER A 19 -1.84 1.93 -5.96
C SER A 19 -2.77 0.72 -5.95
N PHE A 20 -2.76 -0.10 -4.89
CA PHE A 20 -3.70 -1.22 -4.72
C PHE A 20 -5.11 -0.74 -4.42
N ALA A 21 -5.27 0.31 -3.62
CA ALA A 21 -6.56 0.93 -3.37
C ALA A 21 -7.20 1.52 -4.64
N TRP A 22 -6.41 1.73 -5.70
CA TRP A 22 -6.90 2.16 -7.02
C TRP A 22 -7.17 0.99 -7.98
N ALA A 23 -7.02 -0.27 -7.55
CA ALA A 23 -7.15 -1.44 -8.42
C ALA A 23 -8.56 -1.61 -9.00
N ASP A 24 -9.61 -1.26 -8.24
CA ASP A 24 -11.00 -1.25 -8.69
C ASP A 24 -11.46 0.12 -9.24
N LEU A 25 -10.53 1.09 -9.32
CA LEU A 25 -10.75 2.49 -9.67
C LEU A 25 -11.60 3.30 -8.67
N GLU A 26 -11.84 2.80 -7.45
CA GLU A 26 -12.63 3.43 -6.40
C GLU A 26 -12.01 3.23 -4.99
N VAL A 27 -11.45 4.30 -4.42
CA VAL A 27 -10.94 4.25 -3.04
C VAL A 27 -12.07 4.50 -2.03
N GLN A 28 -12.37 3.50 -1.21
CA GLN A 28 -13.38 3.58 -0.16
C GLN A 28 -12.90 4.32 1.10
N ASP A 29 -13.83 4.85 1.91
CA ASP A 29 -13.47 5.57 3.15
C ASP A 29 -12.76 4.67 4.17
N ALA A 30 -13.08 3.37 4.22
CA ALA A 30 -12.39 2.39 5.07
C ALA A 30 -10.90 2.26 4.71
N GLU A 31 -10.56 2.28 3.42
CA GLU A 31 -9.17 2.24 2.95
C GLU A 31 -8.42 3.53 3.29
N ARG A 32 -9.11 4.68 3.22
CA ARG A 32 -8.53 5.97 3.62
C ARG A 32 -8.20 5.99 5.11
N ASP A 33 -9.10 5.48 5.96
CA ASP A 33 -8.86 5.36 7.39
C ASP A 33 -7.69 4.40 7.68
N PHE A 34 -7.61 3.27 6.96
CA PHE A 34 -6.49 2.34 7.08
C PHE A 34 -5.15 3.00 6.70
N VAL A 35 -5.11 3.72 5.58
CA VAL A 35 -3.94 4.50 5.14
C VAL A 35 -3.56 5.54 6.20
N GLY A 36 -4.55 6.22 6.79
CA GLY A 36 -4.36 7.14 7.91
C GLY A 36 -3.67 6.49 9.12
N ALA A 37 -4.17 5.33 9.56
CA ALA A 37 -3.60 4.58 10.68
C ALA A 37 -2.17 4.07 10.37
N MET A 38 -1.90 3.72 9.12
CA MET A 38 -0.60 3.26 8.68
C MET A 38 0.43 4.40 8.62
N ILE A 39 0.03 5.62 8.25
CA ILE A 39 0.87 6.83 8.33
C ILE A 39 1.40 7.04 9.76
N GLU A 40 0.52 6.90 10.75
CA GLU A 40 0.88 7.04 12.17
C GLU A 40 1.80 5.89 12.62
N THR A 41 1.48 4.67 12.23
CA THR A 41 2.29 3.47 12.55
C THR A 41 3.69 3.54 11.95
N LEU A 42 3.81 4.05 10.73
CA LEU A 42 5.06 4.22 10.01
C LEU A 42 5.78 5.53 10.35
N LYS A 43 5.21 6.42 11.17
CA LYS A 43 5.76 7.74 11.49
C LYS A 43 6.06 8.57 10.22
N LEU A 44 5.06 8.66 9.34
CA LEU A 44 5.09 9.41 8.08
C LEU A 44 4.18 10.65 8.14
N GLU A 45 3.95 11.22 9.33
CA GLU A 45 3.00 12.32 9.54
C GLU A 45 3.35 13.56 8.71
N ASP A 46 4.64 13.88 8.55
CA ASP A 46 5.13 14.93 7.65
C ASP A 46 4.73 14.70 6.17
N ASP A 47 4.63 13.44 5.77
CA ASP A 47 4.29 13.01 4.41
C ASP A 47 2.79 12.75 4.23
N ARG A 48 1.96 12.96 5.28
CA ARG A 48 0.51 12.70 5.24
C ARG A 48 -0.16 13.34 4.03
N LYS A 49 0.13 14.62 3.76
CA LYS A 49 -0.46 15.35 2.63
C LYS A 49 -0.10 14.74 1.26
N LEU A 50 1.12 14.19 1.14
CA LEU A 50 1.57 13.54 -0.08
C LEU A 50 0.78 12.24 -0.30
N ILE A 51 0.64 11.46 0.75
CA ILE A 51 -0.06 10.16 0.73
C ILE A 51 -1.57 10.36 0.51
N GLU A 52 -2.19 11.32 1.18
CA GLU A 52 -3.59 11.71 0.91
C GLU A 52 -3.77 12.20 -0.54
N GLY A 53 -2.73 12.79 -1.15
CA GLY A 53 -2.71 13.12 -2.56
C GLY A 53 -2.81 11.87 -3.45
N TRP A 54 -2.14 10.77 -3.09
CA TRP A 54 -2.20 9.50 -3.81
C TRP A 54 -3.57 8.80 -3.71
N LEU A 55 -4.30 9.03 -2.61
CA LEU A 55 -5.69 8.57 -2.49
C LEU A 55 -6.67 9.39 -3.34
N ARG A 56 -6.31 10.61 -3.73
CA ARG A 56 -7.12 11.45 -4.63
C ARG A 56 -6.79 11.21 -6.10
N HIS A 57 -5.54 10.94 -6.40
CA HIS A 57 -5.05 10.63 -7.74
C HIS A 57 -4.07 9.48 -7.66
N PRO A 58 -4.27 8.39 -8.43
CA PRO A 58 -3.37 7.26 -8.39
C PRO A 58 -1.93 7.71 -8.68
N PRO A 59 -0.94 7.22 -7.91
CA PRO A 59 0.46 7.43 -8.28
C PRO A 59 0.72 6.79 -9.66
N PRO A 60 1.60 7.37 -10.49
CA PRO A 60 1.88 6.81 -11.79
C PRO A 60 2.51 5.41 -11.62
N PRO A 61 2.04 4.41 -12.38
CA PRO A 61 2.48 3.02 -12.24
C PRO A 61 3.99 2.85 -12.55
N GLU A 62 4.57 3.76 -13.33
CA GLU A 62 6.00 3.78 -13.64
C GLU A 62 6.89 4.09 -12.42
N GLU A 63 6.32 4.68 -11.36
CA GLU A 63 7.06 4.97 -10.12
C GLU A 63 6.82 3.93 -9.02
N VAL A 64 6.10 2.85 -9.32
CA VAL A 64 5.72 1.78 -8.39
C VAL A 64 6.17 0.45 -8.97
N ASP A 65 7.44 0.07 -8.72
CA ASP A 65 8.01 -1.18 -9.23
C ASP A 65 8.10 -2.25 -8.11
N PRO A 66 7.32 -3.35 -8.18
CA PRO A 66 7.31 -4.43 -7.18
C PRO A 66 8.67 -5.08 -6.95
N THR A 67 9.51 -5.12 -7.98
CA THR A 67 10.80 -5.82 -7.98
C THR A 67 11.87 -5.04 -7.23
N ASP A 68 11.64 -3.74 -7.04
CA ASP A 68 12.46 -2.79 -6.30
C ASP A 68 12.39 -3.00 -4.77
N VAL A 69 11.43 -3.82 -4.28
CA VAL A 69 11.31 -4.18 -2.86
C VAL A 69 12.34 -5.24 -2.49
N PRO A 70 13.26 -4.96 -1.54
CA PRO A 70 14.24 -5.93 -1.06
C PRO A 70 13.55 -7.19 -0.52
N ARG A 71 14.11 -8.36 -0.83
CA ARG A 71 13.54 -9.66 -0.42
C ARG A 71 13.24 -9.75 1.07
N GLU A 72 14.09 -9.16 1.91
CA GLU A 72 13.94 -9.11 3.37
C GLU A 72 12.70 -8.34 3.85
N HIS A 73 12.12 -7.50 2.98
CA HIS A 73 10.97 -6.65 3.31
C HIS A 73 9.69 -7.06 2.57
N ARG A 74 9.78 -7.98 1.60
CA ARG A 74 8.63 -8.43 0.79
C ARG A 74 7.48 -8.98 1.63
N GLU A 75 7.78 -9.81 2.64
CA GLU A 75 6.74 -10.34 3.53
C GLU A 75 6.00 -9.23 4.29
N MET A 76 6.72 -8.18 4.70
CA MET A 76 6.11 -7.04 5.39
C MET A 76 5.24 -6.22 4.43
N PHE A 77 5.66 -6.04 3.18
CA PHE A 77 4.86 -5.36 2.15
C PHE A 77 3.59 -6.17 1.84
N LEU A 78 3.72 -7.48 1.69
CA LEU A 78 2.59 -8.38 1.48
C LEU A 78 1.61 -8.37 2.66
N ASP A 79 2.10 -8.40 3.89
CA ASP A 79 1.24 -8.30 5.08
C ASP A 79 0.49 -6.96 5.14
N ALA A 80 1.14 -5.85 4.79
CA ALA A 80 0.51 -4.54 4.76
C ALA A 80 -0.59 -4.44 3.68
N VAL A 81 -0.32 -4.92 2.46
CA VAL A 81 -1.31 -4.94 1.37
C VAL A 81 -2.47 -5.89 1.70
N ARG A 82 -2.18 -7.08 2.27
CA ARG A 82 -3.23 -7.99 2.75
C ARG A 82 -4.14 -7.34 3.79
N ARG A 83 -3.58 -6.55 4.69
CA ARG A 83 -4.36 -5.83 5.70
C ARG A 83 -5.16 -4.67 5.13
N LEU A 84 -4.68 -4.01 4.08
CA LEU A 84 -5.45 -3.01 3.35
C LEU A 84 -6.67 -3.66 2.68
N VAL A 85 -6.45 -4.71 1.90
CA VAL A 85 -7.52 -5.43 1.19
C VAL A 85 -8.52 -6.06 2.18
N ALA A 86 -8.03 -6.51 3.34
CA ALA A 86 -8.88 -7.01 4.43
C ALA A 86 -9.39 -5.92 5.38
N ALA A 87 -9.12 -4.63 5.13
CA ALA A 87 -9.60 -3.53 5.95
C ALA A 87 -11.10 -3.29 5.75
N ASP A 88 -11.61 -3.63 4.57
CA ASP A 88 -13.04 -3.70 4.30
C ASP A 88 -13.59 -5.09 4.66
N ASP A 89 -14.84 -5.15 5.13
CA ASP A 89 -15.57 -6.40 5.42
C ASP A 89 -15.86 -7.20 4.13
N ARG A 90 -15.62 -6.59 2.96
CA ARG A 90 -15.69 -7.21 1.64
C ARG A 90 -14.39 -7.01 0.88
N ILE A 91 -13.72 -8.12 0.59
CA ILE A 91 -12.64 -8.17 -0.41
C ILE A 91 -13.29 -8.18 -1.80
N ASP A 92 -13.02 -7.18 -2.62
CA ASP A 92 -13.48 -7.20 -4.01
C ASP A 92 -12.65 -8.22 -4.82
N PRO A 93 -13.26 -9.00 -5.75
CA PRO A 93 -12.52 -9.90 -6.63
C PRO A 93 -11.37 -9.22 -7.39
N GLN A 94 -11.49 -7.94 -7.74
CA GLN A 94 -10.42 -7.19 -8.41
C GLN A 94 -9.20 -6.99 -7.50
N GLU A 95 -9.43 -6.66 -6.23
CA GLU A 95 -8.37 -6.49 -5.22
C GLU A 95 -7.67 -7.82 -4.91
N ALA A 96 -8.45 -8.90 -4.78
CA ALA A 96 -7.93 -10.24 -4.55
C ALA A 96 -7.05 -10.72 -5.72
N GLU A 97 -7.46 -10.46 -6.96
CA GLU A 97 -6.67 -10.79 -8.15
C GLU A 97 -5.37 -9.98 -8.18
N THR A 98 -5.44 -8.68 -7.91
CA THR A 98 -4.26 -7.79 -7.88
C THR A 98 -3.27 -8.21 -6.79
N LEU A 99 -3.77 -8.55 -5.60
CA LEU A 99 -2.96 -9.10 -4.51
C LEU A 99 -2.30 -10.44 -4.91
N ALA A 100 -3.05 -11.35 -5.54
CA ALA A 100 -2.52 -12.64 -5.99
C ALA A 100 -1.43 -12.49 -7.07
N LEU A 101 -1.58 -11.53 -7.98
CA LEU A 101 -0.55 -11.17 -8.97
C LEU A 101 0.71 -10.62 -8.30
N PHE A 102 0.54 -9.76 -7.29
CA PHE A 102 1.66 -9.21 -6.54
C PHE A 102 2.40 -10.27 -5.73
N GLU A 103 1.69 -11.20 -5.10
CA GLU A 103 2.28 -12.36 -4.43
C GLU A 103 3.13 -13.19 -5.40
N GLN A 104 2.65 -13.43 -6.62
CA GLN A 104 3.41 -14.15 -7.65
C GLN A 104 4.65 -13.40 -8.12
N LEU A 105 4.62 -12.07 -8.17
CA LEU A 105 5.77 -11.25 -8.56
C LEU A 105 6.88 -11.21 -7.50
N LEU A 106 6.52 -11.41 -6.23
CA LEU A 106 7.44 -11.31 -5.09
C LEU A 106 8.07 -12.65 -4.68
N VAL A 107 7.53 -13.78 -5.13
CA VAL A 107 8.04 -15.15 -4.93
C VAL A 107 9.24 -15.45 -5.84
#